data_AF-A0A927DXN2-F1
#
_entry.id   AF-A0A927DXN2-F1
#
_cell.length_a   1.000
_cell.length_b   1.000
_cell.length_c   1.000
_cell.angle_alpha   90.00
_cell.angle_beta   90.00
_cell.angle_gamma   90.00
#
_symmetry.space_group_name_H-M   'P 1'
#
loop_
_entity.id
_entity.type
_entity.pdbx_description
1 polymer ?
#
loop_
_entity_poly.entity_id
_entity_poly.type
_entity_poly.pdbx_seq_one_letter_code
_entity_poly.pdbx_strand_id
1 'polypeptide(L)'
;MKGFDESDVINAREFVINNYLQIALDIFPNNGDLPEHLKTQLINFFTFIICKENVTSLYSGLVFAGFGSDEYYASIITIQIYGSFNNKVMYKIIHGKCSKSDPDNSVIIPFASEDEVFTFVRGFNNSIINFMGNTVSQLSNVILENLRERGVNDEISEQKLISLKDDIIDRVQRYCDENFTQKVTNMLTSLSKKDLFLHG
;
A
#
# COMPACT_ATOMS: atom_id res chain seq x y z
N MET A 1 2.52 21.89 0.73
CA MET A 1 3.67 21.00 0.46
C MET A 1 4.95 21.67 0.92
N LYS A 2 6.00 20.90 1.21
CA LYS A 2 7.30 21.44 1.59
C LYS A 2 8.19 21.59 0.35
N GLY A 3 9.17 22.49 0.45
CA GLY A 3 10.21 22.70 -0.56
C GLY A 3 9.90 23.75 -1.61
N PHE A 4 8.65 24.23 -1.71
CA PHE A 4 8.21 25.22 -2.70
C PHE A 4 7.53 26.41 -1.99
N ASP A 5 7.69 27.61 -2.54
CA ASP A 5 7.12 28.87 -2.05
C ASP A 5 6.44 29.68 -3.19
N GLU A 6 5.96 30.89 -2.89
CA GLU A 6 5.28 31.74 -3.87
C GLU A 6 6.18 32.15 -5.05
N SER A 7 7.49 32.30 -4.84
CA SER A 7 8.43 32.65 -5.91
C SER A 7 8.54 31.50 -6.92
N ASP A 8 8.42 30.25 -6.47
CA ASP A 8 8.43 29.08 -7.35
C ASP A 8 7.20 29.04 -8.26
N VAL A 9 6.04 29.50 -7.76
CA VAL A 9 4.81 29.62 -8.57
C VAL A 9 4.98 30.67 -9.67
N ILE A 10 5.60 31.80 -9.35
CA ILE A 10 5.89 32.86 -10.34
C ILE A 10 6.84 32.33 -11.43
N ASN A 11 7.93 31.69 -11.01
CA ASN A 11 8.92 31.10 -11.92
C ASN A 11 8.32 29.99 -12.80
N ALA A 12 7.47 29.14 -12.22
CA ALA A 12 6.78 28.09 -12.96
C ALA A 12 5.79 28.67 -13.98
N ARG A 13 5.09 29.76 -13.63
CA ARG A 13 4.19 30.44 -14.56
C ARG A 13 4.93 30.97 -15.78
N GLU A 14 6.07 31.62 -15.57
CA GLU A 14 6.94 32.09 -16.65
C GLU A 14 7.47 30.92 -17.50
N PHE A 15 7.94 29.85 -16.85
CA PHE A 15 8.39 28.64 -17.52
C PHE A 15 7.29 28.01 -18.40
N VAL A 16 6.06 27.93 -17.90
CA VAL A 16 4.90 27.39 -18.62
C VAL A 16 4.57 28.22 -19.86
N ILE A 17 4.55 29.55 -19.73
CA ILE A 17 4.29 30.45 -20.86
C ILE A 17 5.33 30.23 -21.96
N ASN A 18 6.60 30.11 -21.58
CA ASN A 18 7.71 30.02 -22.53
C ASN A 18 7.87 28.63 -23.18
N ASN A 19 7.47 27.56 -22.49
CA ASN A 19 7.79 26.18 -22.90
C ASN A 19 6.59 25.29 -23.20
N TYR A 20 5.45 25.49 -22.51
CA TYR A 20 4.30 24.59 -22.62
C TYR A 20 3.10 25.19 -23.32
N LEU A 21 2.94 26.52 -23.27
CA LEU A 21 1.76 27.16 -23.86
C LEU A 21 1.67 26.87 -25.37
N GLN A 22 2.75 27.07 -26.12
CA GLN A 22 2.73 26.82 -27.56
C GLN A 22 2.42 25.35 -27.87
N ILE A 23 3.05 24.42 -27.15
CA ILE A 23 2.78 22.98 -27.29
C ILE A 23 1.30 22.67 -27.04
N ALA A 24 0.70 23.28 -26.00
CA ALA A 24 -0.72 23.09 -25.71
C ALA A 24 -1.59 23.64 -26.86
N LEU A 25 -1.29 24.84 -27.36
CA LEU A 25 -2.02 25.47 -28.47
C LEU A 25 -1.97 24.61 -29.75
N ASP A 26 -0.83 23.98 -30.04
CA ASP A 26 -0.65 23.13 -31.22
C ASP A 26 -1.49 21.83 -31.17
N ILE A 27 -1.86 21.38 -29.95
CA ILE A 27 -2.70 20.19 -29.75
C ILE A 27 -4.20 20.52 -29.86
N PHE A 28 -4.59 21.75 -29.54
CA PHE A 28 -6.00 22.13 -29.56
C PHE A 28 -6.52 22.36 -30.99
N PRO A 29 -7.83 22.09 -31.24
CA PRO A 29 -8.45 22.36 -32.55
C PRO A 29 -8.31 23.83 -32.95
N ASN A 30 -8.41 24.13 -34.26
CA ASN A 30 -8.31 25.48 -34.82
C ASN A 30 -6.98 26.20 -34.54
N ASN A 31 -5.85 25.47 -34.57
CA ASN A 31 -4.51 26.02 -34.35
C ASN A 31 -4.35 26.79 -33.02
N GLY A 32 -5.11 26.39 -31.98
CA GLY A 32 -5.04 27.03 -30.68
C GLY A 32 -5.60 28.45 -30.62
N ASP A 33 -6.51 28.83 -31.52
CA ASP A 33 -7.27 30.09 -31.39
C ASP A 33 -8.27 29.99 -30.23
N LEU A 34 -7.74 30.20 -29.02
CA LEU A 34 -8.44 30.10 -27.76
C LEU A 34 -8.66 31.50 -27.16
N PRO A 35 -9.83 31.76 -26.56
CA PRO A 35 -10.05 32.95 -25.74
C PRO A 35 -8.97 33.13 -24.66
N GLU A 36 -8.59 34.39 -24.39
CA GLU A 36 -7.53 34.71 -23.41
C GLU A 36 -7.78 34.18 -22.00
N HIS A 37 -9.05 34.09 -21.59
CA HIS A 37 -9.39 33.50 -20.30
C HIS A 37 -9.05 32.01 -20.23
N LEU A 38 -9.26 31.24 -21.31
CA LEU A 38 -8.88 29.83 -21.39
C LEU A 38 -7.37 29.64 -21.41
N LYS A 39 -6.64 30.48 -22.16
CA LYS A 39 -5.17 30.49 -22.13
C LYS A 39 -4.65 30.73 -20.71
N THR A 40 -5.23 31.70 -20.00
CA THR A 40 -4.88 31.99 -18.60
C THR A 40 -5.17 30.80 -17.69
N GLN A 41 -6.31 30.12 -17.86
CA GLN A 41 -6.63 28.92 -17.10
C GLN A 41 -5.68 27.76 -17.39
N LEU A 42 -5.29 27.55 -18.65
CA LEU A 42 -4.29 26.54 -19.03
C LEU A 42 -2.93 26.83 -18.40
N ILE A 43 -2.47 28.08 -18.46
CA ILE A 43 -1.22 28.50 -17.82
C ILE A 43 -1.27 28.18 -16.32
N ASN A 44 -2.34 28.57 -15.64
CA ASN A 44 -2.50 28.32 -14.21
C ASN A 44 -2.57 26.82 -13.90
N PHE A 45 -3.26 26.04 -14.74
CA PHE A 45 -3.36 24.60 -14.59
C PHE A 45 -1.99 23.92 -14.64
N PHE A 46 -1.19 24.18 -15.69
CA PHE A 46 0.17 23.64 -15.79
C PHE A 46 1.10 24.17 -14.69
N THR A 47 0.96 25.44 -14.30
CA THR A 47 1.73 26.02 -13.18
C THR A 47 1.44 25.27 -11.89
N PHE A 48 0.17 24.99 -11.60
CA PHE A 48 -0.20 24.22 -10.41
C PHE A 48 0.18 22.76 -10.51
N ILE A 49 0.22 22.17 -11.70
CA ILE A 49 0.81 20.84 -11.89
C ILE A 49 2.28 20.82 -11.44
N ILE A 50 3.03 21.88 -11.73
CA ILE A 50 4.46 21.94 -11.37
C ILE A 50 4.69 22.26 -9.89
N CYS A 51 3.79 23.01 -9.24
CA CYS A 51 4.07 23.60 -7.93
C CYS A 51 3.14 23.15 -6.80
N LYS A 52 2.04 22.48 -7.08
CA LYS A 52 1.05 22.06 -6.06
C LYS A 52 0.91 20.55 -6.01
N GLU A 53 0.36 20.08 -4.89
CA GLU A 53 -0.06 18.70 -4.71
C GLU A 53 -1.11 18.38 -5.76
N ASN A 54 -0.70 17.66 -6.79
CA ASN A 54 -1.62 17.15 -7.77
C ASN A 54 -2.36 15.95 -7.22
N VAL A 55 -3.61 15.81 -7.65
CA VAL A 55 -4.45 14.64 -7.36
C VAL A 55 -3.93 13.38 -8.06
N THR A 56 -2.90 13.52 -8.91
CA THR A 56 -2.24 12.38 -9.54
C THR A 56 -1.50 11.58 -8.46
N SER A 57 -1.85 10.30 -8.31
CA SER A 57 -1.19 9.34 -7.42
C SER A 57 0.25 8.97 -7.83
N LEU A 58 0.88 9.80 -8.67
CA LEU A 58 2.23 9.63 -9.18
C LEU A 58 3.19 10.34 -8.24
N TYR A 59 3.89 9.54 -7.42
CA TYR A 59 4.99 10.01 -6.58
C TYR A 59 6.08 8.94 -6.53
N SER A 60 7.30 9.34 -6.23
CA SER A 60 8.35 8.43 -5.79
C SER A 60 8.39 8.40 -4.27
N GLY A 61 8.25 7.22 -3.68
CA GLY A 61 8.37 7.03 -2.23
C GLY A 61 9.83 6.82 -1.85
N LEU A 62 10.32 7.60 -0.89
CA LEU A 62 11.62 7.39 -0.26
C LEU A 62 11.41 7.07 1.22
N VAL A 63 12.09 6.03 1.69
CA VAL A 63 12.07 5.62 3.10
C VAL A 63 13.51 5.65 3.59
N PHE A 64 13.74 6.44 4.64
CA PHE A 64 15.00 6.49 5.36
C PHE A 64 14.79 5.74 6.67
N ALA A 65 15.61 4.73 6.93
CA ALA A 65 15.60 3.96 8.16
C ALA A 65 17.02 3.88 8.69
N GLY A 66 17.20 4.18 9.99
CA GLY A 66 18.51 4.18 10.61
C GLY A 66 18.51 4.93 11.93
N PHE A 67 19.70 5.16 12.47
CA PHE A 67 19.90 5.94 13.69
C PHE A 67 20.27 7.38 13.28
N GLY A 68 19.49 8.36 13.73
CA GLY A 68 19.83 9.77 13.58
C GLY A 68 21.02 10.20 14.44
N SER A 69 21.52 11.42 14.23
CA SER A 69 22.59 12.01 15.05
C SER A 69 22.21 12.16 16.52
N ASP A 70 20.92 12.34 16.79
CA ASP A 70 20.37 12.64 18.11
C ASP A 70 19.47 11.50 18.65
N GLU A 71 19.38 10.39 17.91
CA GLU A 71 18.44 9.30 18.19
C GLU A 71 19.20 8.06 18.66
N TYR A 72 18.87 7.60 19.87
CA TYR A 72 19.48 6.39 20.44
C TYR A 72 18.92 5.10 19.82
N TYR A 73 17.69 5.15 19.30
CA TYR A 73 17.03 4.03 18.63
C TYR A 73 16.73 4.33 17.17
N ALA A 74 16.64 3.29 16.36
CA ALA A 74 16.36 3.43 14.93
C ALA A 74 15.00 4.11 14.70
N SER A 75 14.97 5.09 13.80
CA SER A 75 13.78 5.81 13.37
C SER A 75 13.52 5.57 11.89
N ILE A 76 12.29 5.86 11.45
CA ILE A 76 11.88 5.78 10.05
C ILE A 76 11.27 7.12 9.64
N ILE A 77 11.78 7.69 8.56
CA ILE A 77 11.22 8.87 7.91
C ILE A 77 10.78 8.49 6.50
N THR A 78 9.49 8.67 6.23
CA THR A 78 8.90 8.43 4.91
C THR A 78 8.58 9.74 4.22
N ILE A 79 9.06 9.87 2.98
CA ILE A 79 8.87 11.02 2.13
C ILE A 79 8.24 10.59 0.81
N GLN A 80 7.26 11.34 0.34
CA GLN A 80 6.75 11.25 -1.03
C GLN A 80 7.28 12.44 -1.83
N ILE A 81 7.93 12.15 -2.95
CA ILE A 81 8.41 13.14 -3.92
C ILE A 81 7.44 13.20 -5.10
N TYR A 82 6.95 14.40 -5.39
CA TYR A 82 5.95 14.64 -6.43
C TYR A 82 6.56 15.22 -7.71
N GLY A 83 7.80 15.70 -7.64
CA GLY A 83 8.53 16.24 -8.78
C GLY A 83 9.64 17.20 -8.33
N SER A 84 10.32 17.78 -9.31
CA SER A 84 11.34 18.80 -9.09
C SER A 84 11.21 19.92 -10.10
N PHE A 85 11.46 21.15 -9.66
CA PHE A 85 11.46 22.34 -10.51
C PHE A 85 12.50 23.32 -9.96
N ASN A 86 13.26 23.99 -10.84
CA ASN A 86 14.32 24.93 -10.47
C ASN A 86 15.27 24.40 -9.38
N ASN A 87 15.74 23.16 -9.54
CA ASN A 87 16.62 22.46 -8.59
C ASN A 87 16.05 22.29 -7.17
N LYS A 88 14.76 22.53 -6.97
CA LYS A 88 14.03 22.24 -5.74
C LYS A 88 13.18 21.00 -5.94
N VAL A 89 13.02 20.22 -4.86
CA VAL A 89 12.18 19.02 -4.84
C VAL A 89 10.87 19.34 -4.11
N MET A 90 9.75 18.95 -4.71
CA MET A 90 8.44 19.04 -4.09
C MET A 90 8.17 17.74 -3.34
N TYR A 91 7.98 17.85 -2.02
CA TYR A 91 7.82 16.65 -1.20
C TYR A 91 6.84 16.82 -0.03
N LYS A 92 6.42 15.68 0.50
CA LYS A 92 5.55 15.54 1.68
C LYS A 92 6.11 14.48 2.61
N ILE A 93 6.18 14.79 3.90
CA ILE A 93 6.51 13.79 4.93
C ILE A 93 5.22 13.07 5.31
N ILE A 94 5.25 11.75 5.32
CA ILE A 94 4.08 10.91 5.62
C ILE A 94 4.13 10.50 7.08
N HIS A 95 3.65 11.39 7.96
CA HIS A 95 3.75 11.22 9.41
C HIS A 95 3.19 9.88 9.93
N GLY A 96 2.12 9.35 9.31
CA GLY A 96 1.55 8.04 9.66
C GLY A 96 2.40 6.83 9.22
N LYS A 97 3.44 7.04 8.42
CA LYS A 97 4.44 6.04 8.03
C LYS A 97 5.85 6.44 8.48
N CYS A 98 5.94 7.22 9.56
CA CYS A 98 7.20 7.48 10.25
C CYS A 98 7.17 6.83 11.63
N SER A 99 8.33 6.41 12.13
CA SER A 99 8.51 6.03 13.53
C SER A 99 9.45 7.02 14.21
N LYS A 100 9.20 7.27 15.50
CA LYS A 100 10.14 7.99 16.37
C LYS A 100 11.04 6.97 17.07
N SER A 101 12.23 7.41 17.45
CA SER A 101 13.11 6.67 18.36
C SER A 101 12.39 6.46 19.70
N ASP A 102 11.97 5.23 19.97
CA ASP A 102 11.26 4.84 21.20
C ASP A 102 11.88 3.52 21.74
N PRO A 103 12.45 3.50 22.96
CA PRO A 103 13.01 2.30 23.59
C PRO A 103 11.99 1.17 23.79
N ASP A 104 10.73 1.52 24.02
CA ASP A 104 9.72 0.57 24.51
C ASP A 104 8.81 0.06 23.38
N ASN A 105 8.93 0.61 22.17
CA ASN A 105 8.07 0.26 21.03
C ASN A 105 8.88 -0.14 19.79
N SER A 106 8.73 -1.40 19.39
CA SER A 106 9.10 -1.86 18.05
C SER A 106 7.91 -1.68 17.09
N VAL A 107 8.14 -1.06 15.94
CA VAL A 107 7.08 -0.76 14.95
C VAL A 107 7.39 -1.44 13.63
N ILE A 108 6.40 -2.14 13.08
CA ILE A 108 6.42 -2.63 11.69
C ILE A 108 5.62 -1.64 10.84
N ILE A 109 6.27 -0.96 9.91
CA ILE A 109 5.61 0.00 9.00
C ILE A 109 5.45 -0.66 7.62
N PRO A 110 4.21 -0.96 7.18
CA PRO A 110 3.97 -1.55 5.87
C PRO A 110 4.15 -0.52 4.75
N PHE A 111 5.00 -0.83 3.77
CA PHE A 111 5.16 -0.03 2.54
C PHE A 111 4.58 -0.71 1.29
N ALA A 112 4.43 -2.03 1.32
CA ALA A 112 3.65 -2.78 0.34
C ALA A 112 2.14 -2.69 0.66
N SER A 113 1.31 -3.23 -0.23
CA SER A 113 -0.14 -3.37 0.02
C SER A 113 -0.39 -4.31 1.22
N GLU A 114 -1.59 -4.16 1.80
CA GLU A 114 -1.97 -4.88 3.02
C GLU A 114 -1.88 -6.39 2.84
N ASP A 115 -2.28 -6.93 1.70
CA ASP A 115 -2.27 -8.37 1.42
C ASP A 115 -0.85 -8.96 1.43
N GLU A 116 0.13 -8.25 0.85
CA GLU A 116 1.53 -8.66 0.83
C GLU A 116 2.14 -8.61 2.23
N VAL A 117 1.78 -7.58 3.01
CA VAL A 117 2.24 -7.43 4.39
C VAL A 117 1.66 -8.54 5.26
N PHE A 118 0.35 -8.79 5.17
CA PHE A 118 -0.29 -9.87 5.92
C PHE A 118 0.25 -11.22 5.51
N THR A 119 0.50 -11.45 4.22
CA THR A 119 1.13 -12.69 3.74
C THR A 119 2.53 -12.86 4.31
N PHE A 120 3.32 -11.78 4.36
CA PHE A 120 4.65 -11.81 4.96
C PHE A 120 4.60 -12.12 6.46
N VAL A 121 3.78 -11.39 7.23
CA VAL A 121 3.67 -11.55 8.69
C VAL A 121 3.07 -12.89 9.08
N ARG A 122 2.06 -13.37 8.36
CA ARG A 122 1.44 -14.68 8.59
C ARG A 122 2.30 -15.83 8.08
N GLY A 123 3.21 -15.58 7.14
CA GLY A 123 4.02 -16.58 6.47
C GLY A 123 3.27 -17.40 5.41
N PHE A 124 2.01 -17.07 5.14
CA PHE A 124 1.20 -17.69 4.08
C PHE A 124 0.12 -16.71 3.59
N ASN A 125 -0.39 -16.92 2.38
CA ASN A 125 -1.43 -16.07 1.80
C ASN A 125 -2.84 -16.62 2.12
N ASN A 126 -3.74 -15.77 2.62
CA ASN A 126 -5.11 -16.15 3.00
C ASN A 126 -5.93 -16.75 1.83
N SER A 127 -5.57 -16.45 0.58
CA SER A 127 -6.20 -17.08 -0.60
C SER A 127 -6.13 -18.61 -0.55
N ILE A 128 -5.14 -19.20 0.13
CA ILE A 128 -5.01 -20.65 0.31
C ILE A 128 -6.17 -21.19 1.17
N ILE A 129 -6.52 -20.49 2.26
CA ILE A 129 -7.64 -20.89 3.13
C ILE A 129 -8.96 -20.76 2.40
N ASN A 130 -9.15 -19.67 1.64
CA ASN A 130 -10.34 -19.47 0.82
C ASN A 130 -10.46 -20.54 -0.28
N PHE A 131 -9.36 -20.83 -0.99
CA PHE A 131 -9.30 -21.86 -2.02
C PHE A 131 -9.67 -23.24 -1.44
N MET A 132 -9.12 -23.58 -0.28
CA MET A 132 -9.41 -24.84 0.38
C MET A 132 -10.87 -24.90 0.86
N GLY A 133 -11.38 -23.84 1.51
CA GLY A 133 -12.78 -23.76 1.94
C GLY A 133 -13.76 -23.92 0.77
N ASN A 134 -13.44 -23.33 -0.38
CA ASN A 134 -14.20 -23.51 -1.62
C ASN A 134 -14.12 -24.96 -2.13
N THR A 135 -12.92 -25.56 -2.14
CA THR A 135 -12.72 -26.95 -2.57
C THR A 135 -13.50 -27.92 -1.69
N VAL A 136 -13.46 -27.75 -0.37
CA VAL A 136 -14.22 -28.57 0.58
C VAL A 136 -15.73 -28.36 0.39
N SER A 137 -16.17 -27.13 0.16
CA SER A 137 -17.59 -26.85 -0.13
C SER A 137 -18.07 -27.54 -1.40
N GLN A 138 -17.27 -27.50 -2.47
CA GLN A 138 -17.58 -28.20 -3.72
C GLN A 138 -17.68 -29.71 -3.51
N LEU A 139 -16.75 -30.30 -2.76
CA LEU A 139 -16.79 -31.73 -2.42
C LEU A 139 -18.03 -32.09 -1.60
N SER A 140 -18.37 -31.30 -0.57
CA SER A 140 -19.57 -31.52 0.23
C SER A 140 -20.84 -31.46 -0.62
N ASN A 141 -20.94 -30.51 -1.55
CA ASN A 141 -22.07 -30.39 -2.46
C ASN A 141 -22.19 -31.62 -3.38
N VAL A 142 -21.07 -32.09 -3.96
CA VAL A 142 -21.06 -33.31 -4.79
C VAL A 142 -21.53 -34.53 -3.99
N ILE A 143 -21.12 -34.66 -2.72
CA ILE A 143 -21.57 -35.75 -1.85
C ILE A 143 -23.09 -35.66 -1.60
N LEU A 144 -23.58 -34.46 -1.26
CA LEU A 144 -25.01 -34.23 -1.00
C LEU A 144 -25.87 -34.52 -2.23
N GLU A 145 -25.45 -34.07 -3.40
CA GLU A 145 -26.15 -34.34 -4.67
C GLU A 145 -26.22 -35.84 -4.94
N ASN A 146 -25.10 -36.57 -4.81
CA ASN A 146 -25.07 -38.03 -4.99
C ASN A 146 -25.98 -38.78 -4.00
N LEU A 147 -26.09 -38.30 -2.75
CA LEU A 147 -26.99 -38.90 -1.75
C LEU A 147 -28.45 -38.67 -2.12
N ARG A 148 -28.79 -37.44 -2.52
CA ARG A 148 -30.14 -37.05 -2.95
C ARG A 148 -30.59 -37.84 -4.19
N GLU A 149 -29.71 -38.02 -5.18
CA GLU A 149 -29.98 -38.85 -6.37
C GLU A 149 -30.28 -40.31 -6.03
N ARG A 150 -29.72 -40.83 -4.94
CA ARG A 150 -29.98 -42.19 -4.44
C ARG A 150 -31.23 -42.28 -3.55
N GLY A 151 -31.98 -41.19 -3.42
CA GLY A 151 -33.17 -41.12 -2.56
C GLY A 151 -32.86 -41.08 -1.06
N VAL A 152 -31.62 -40.83 -0.68
CA VAL A 152 -31.23 -40.67 0.72
C VAL A 152 -31.38 -39.20 1.10
N ASN A 153 -32.44 -38.88 1.84
CA ASN A 153 -32.66 -37.55 2.39
C ASN A 153 -32.54 -37.62 3.92
N ASP A 154 -31.30 -37.52 4.41
CA ASP A 154 -30.98 -37.59 5.83
C ASP A 154 -30.40 -36.25 6.30
N GLU A 155 -31.24 -35.42 6.91
CA GLU A 155 -30.87 -34.11 7.46
C GLU A 155 -29.68 -34.20 8.44
N ILE A 156 -29.54 -35.33 9.15
CA ILE A 156 -28.43 -35.54 10.10
C ILE A 156 -27.10 -35.67 9.33
N SER A 157 -27.11 -36.38 8.20
CA SER A 157 -25.92 -36.50 7.33
C SER A 157 -25.58 -35.17 6.67
N GLU A 158 -26.57 -34.37 6.26
CA GLU A 158 -26.32 -33.03 5.73
C GLU A 158 -25.67 -32.11 6.78
N GLN A 159 -26.21 -32.10 8.01
CA GLN A 159 -25.62 -31.31 9.10
C GLN A 159 -24.20 -31.74 9.45
N LYS A 160 -23.91 -33.06 9.46
CA LYS A 160 -22.56 -33.59 9.69
C LYS A 160 -21.58 -33.19 8.59
N LEU A 161 -22.02 -33.10 7.33
CA LEU A 161 -21.17 -32.66 6.23
C LEU A 161 -20.85 -31.16 6.32
N ILE A 162 -21.82 -30.34 6.76
CA ILE A 162 -21.61 -28.93 7.03
C ILE A 162 -20.63 -28.74 8.19
N SER A 163 -20.83 -29.44 9.32
CA SER A 163 -19.92 -29.34 10.46
C SER A 163 -18.52 -29.83 10.12
N LEU A 164 -18.40 -30.91 9.34
CA LEU A 164 -17.10 -31.43 8.90
C LEU A 164 -16.34 -30.42 8.03
N LYS A 165 -17.05 -29.67 7.18
CA LYS A 165 -16.44 -28.60 6.40
C LYS A 165 -15.82 -27.55 7.31
N ASP A 166 -16.58 -27.06 8.29
CA ASP A 166 -16.11 -26.03 9.22
C ASP A 166 -14.91 -26.56 10.05
N ASP A 167 -15.00 -27.80 10.54
CA ASP A 167 -13.91 -28.48 11.24
C ASP A 167 -12.62 -28.58 10.41
N ILE A 168 -12.72 -28.88 9.11
CA ILE A 168 -11.56 -28.96 8.22
C ILE A 168 -10.92 -27.58 8.05
N ILE A 169 -11.73 -26.55 7.81
CA ILE A 169 -11.26 -25.17 7.66
C ILE A 169 -10.52 -24.72 8.93
N ASP A 170 -11.12 -24.96 10.10
CA ASP A 170 -10.54 -24.60 11.39
C ASP A 170 -9.25 -25.37 11.70
N ARG A 171 -9.15 -26.64 11.29
CA ARG A 171 -7.94 -27.44 11.48
C ARG A 171 -6.79 -26.92 10.64
N VAL A 172 -7.05 -26.53 9.39
CA VAL A 172 -5.99 -25.97 8.53
C VAL A 172 -5.60 -24.58 8.96
N GLN A 173 -6.56 -23.73 9.36
CA GLN A 173 -6.25 -22.42 9.90
C GLN A 173 -5.32 -22.54 11.11
N ARG A 174 -5.66 -23.41 12.08
CA ARG A 174 -4.80 -23.70 13.24
C ARG A 174 -3.42 -24.21 12.85
N TYR A 175 -3.36 -25.16 11.91
CA TYR A 175 -2.08 -25.67 11.42
C TYR A 175 -1.23 -24.54 10.84
N CYS A 176 -1.83 -23.65 10.04
CA CYS A 176 -1.14 -22.53 9.43
C CYS A 176 -0.65 -21.52 10.47
N ASP A 177 -1.47 -21.21 11.47
CA ASP A 177 -1.11 -20.29 12.54
C ASP A 177 0.06 -20.84 13.37
N GLU A 178 0.02 -22.12 13.75
CA GLU A 178 1.08 -22.77 14.53
C GLU A 178 2.39 -22.94 13.73
N ASN A 179 2.30 -23.28 12.44
CA ASN A 179 3.47 -23.68 11.65
C ASN A 179 4.07 -22.58 10.80
N PHE A 180 3.35 -21.51 10.52
CA PHE A 180 3.85 -20.38 9.72
C PHE A 180 3.79 -19.09 10.53
N THR A 181 2.60 -18.66 10.98
CA THR A 181 2.45 -17.34 11.62
C THR A 181 3.26 -17.26 12.89
N GLN A 182 3.14 -18.25 13.79
CA GLN A 182 3.88 -18.26 15.05
C GLN A 182 5.41 -18.29 14.83
N LYS A 183 5.88 -18.96 13.76
CA LYS A 183 7.32 -19.00 13.45
C LYS A 183 7.83 -17.63 12.98
N VAL A 184 7.08 -16.95 12.13
CA VAL A 184 7.43 -15.60 11.65
C VAL A 184 7.37 -14.59 12.81
N THR A 185 6.32 -14.62 13.62
CA THR A 185 6.21 -13.71 14.79
C THR A 185 7.30 -13.98 15.82
N ASN A 186 7.66 -15.24 16.07
CA ASN A 186 8.79 -15.58 16.94
C ASN A 186 10.12 -15.08 16.37
N MET A 187 10.32 -15.19 15.06
CA MET A 187 11.52 -14.67 14.40
C MET A 187 11.61 -13.15 14.56
N LEU A 188 10.54 -12.42 14.25
CA LEU A 188 10.48 -10.95 14.37
C LEU A 188 10.72 -10.48 15.82
N THR A 189 10.13 -11.15 16.81
CA THR A 189 10.34 -10.84 18.24
C THR A 189 11.72 -11.23 18.77
N SER A 190 12.40 -12.18 18.11
CA SER A 190 13.77 -12.56 18.47
C SER A 190 14.82 -11.62 17.87
N LEU A 191 14.61 -11.17 16.63
CA LEU A 191 15.44 -10.17 15.94
C LEU A 191 15.44 -8.84 16.70
N SER A 192 14.26 -8.38 17.11
CA SER A 192 14.12 -7.12 17.87
C SER A 192 14.84 -7.14 19.22
N LYS A 193 15.16 -8.32 19.76
CA LYS A 193 15.89 -8.45 21.04
C LYS A 193 17.38 -8.67 20.84
N LYS A 194 17.81 -9.56 19.95
CA LYS A 194 19.23 -9.95 19.85
C LYS A 194 20.12 -8.94 19.13
N ASP A 195 19.59 -8.25 18.13
CA ASP A 195 20.40 -7.34 17.31
C ASP A 195 20.54 -5.95 17.95
N LEU A 196 19.61 -5.56 18.83
CA LEU A 196 19.68 -4.31 19.59
C LEU A 196 20.83 -4.30 20.62
N PHE A 197 21.31 -5.46 21.09
CA PHE A 197 22.38 -5.55 22.09
C PHE A 197 23.78 -5.75 21.51
N LEU A 198 23.91 -6.03 20.20
CA LEU A 198 25.21 -6.37 19.60
C LEU A 198 25.93 -5.18 18.94
N HIS A 199 25.30 -4.01 18.84
CA HIS A 199 25.89 -2.78 18.27
C HIS A 199 25.79 -1.56 19.21
N GLY A 200 25.83 -1.79 20.53
CA GLY A 200 26.03 -0.74 21.55
C GLY A 200 27.48 -0.64 21.99
#